data_AF-A1B383-F1
#
_entry.id   AF-A1B383-F1
#
_cell.length_a   1.000
_cell.length_b   1.000
_cell.length_c   1.000
_cell.angle_alpha   90.00
_cell.angle_beta   90.00
_cell.angle_gamma   90.00
#
_symmetry.space_group_name_H-M   'P 1'
#
loop_
_entity.id
_entity.type
_entity.pdbx_description
1 polymer ?
#
loop_
_entity_poly.entity_id
_entity_poly.type
_entity_poly.pdbx_seq_one_letter_code
_entity_poly.pdbx_strand_id
1 'polypeptide(L)'
;MREDLNLSEKRLIAALDRIDQFLDRVAQARHAPPPASSAEAEAVQVRLHEAEAENRRLSQELAALHQRQATTLSDCEARLAEAHQRLVAVGQEAAQLSAANEALAEANRAFVAAQGEGASQDDIRRALEAEIESLRAARAAEVAQMGEIVDALDRMIDGPAPPAPADAPPAMVETPAPPEAATLAGEAREDGPPEAAELAGDGATLDGERG
;
A
#
# COMPACT_ATOMS: atom_id res chain seq x y z
N MET A 1 29.80 -4.34 77.55
CA MET A 1 29.39 -5.54 78.30
C MET A 1 27.92 -5.52 78.71
N ARG A 2 27.43 -4.61 79.58
CA ARG A 2 25.99 -4.60 79.96
C ARG A 2 25.05 -4.22 78.80
N GLU A 3 25.48 -3.32 77.93
CA GLU A 3 24.69 -2.89 76.76
C GLU A 3 24.60 -3.98 75.68
N ASP A 4 25.68 -4.74 75.46
CA ASP A 4 25.72 -5.86 74.50
C ASP A 4 24.80 -7.01 74.93
N LEU A 5 24.71 -7.25 76.25
CA LEU A 5 23.82 -8.24 76.84
C LEU A 5 22.34 -7.83 76.68
N ASN A 6 22.03 -6.55 76.91
CA ASN A 6 20.68 -6.04 76.68
C ASN A 6 20.29 -6.08 75.19
N LEU A 7 21.25 -5.91 74.29
CA LEU A 7 21.02 -6.04 72.85
C LEU A 7 20.78 -7.50 72.45
N SER A 8 21.57 -8.44 72.98
CA SER A 8 21.37 -9.86 72.69
C SER A 8 20.05 -10.38 73.26
N GLU A 9 19.64 -9.95 74.45
CA GLU A 9 18.34 -10.28 75.06
C GLU A 9 17.16 -9.79 74.22
N LYS A 10 17.19 -8.52 73.77
CA LYS A 10 16.16 -7.98 72.86
C LYS A 10 16.06 -8.76 71.55
N ARG A 11 17.20 -9.20 71.00
CA ARG A 11 17.23 -10.02 69.77
C ARG A 11 16.70 -11.43 70.03
N LEU A 12 16.96 -11.99 71.21
CA LEU A 12 16.46 -13.32 71.59
C LEU A 12 14.94 -13.31 71.77
N ILE A 13 14.39 -12.29 72.44
CA ILE A 13 12.94 -12.10 72.60
C ILE A 13 12.26 -11.97 71.24
N ALA A 14 12.80 -11.14 70.34
CA ALA A 14 12.25 -10.99 68.99
C ALA A 14 12.34 -12.29 68.15
N ALA A 15 13.38 -13.10 68.36
CA ALA A 15 13.51 -14.40 67.69
C ALA A 15 12.51 -15.43 68.22
N LEU A 16 12.27 -15.45 69.54
CA LEU A 16 11.27 -16.32 70.17
C LEU A 16 9.85 -15.95 69.75
N ASP A 17 9.49 -14.66 69.75
CA ASP A 17 8.19 -14.18 69.25
C ASP A 17 7.96 -14.61 67.80
N ARG A 18 9.01 -14.57 66.96
CA ARG A 18 8.93 -15.00 65.57
C ARG A 18 8.72 -16.52 65.45
N ILE A 19 9.30 -17.30 66.35
CA ILE A 19 9.13 -18.75 66.40
C ILE A 19 7.72 -19.10 66.87
N ASP A 20 7.21 -18.43 67.91
CA ASP A 20 5.84 -18.64 68.40
C ASP A 20 4.81 -18.32 67.31
N GLN A 21 4.97 -17.18 66.62
CA GLN A 21 4.12 -16.84 65.47
C GLN A 21 4.24 -17.85 64.30
N PHE A 22 5.38 -18.53 64.16
CA PHE A 22 5.54 -19.57 63.16
C PHE A 22 4.87 -20.88 63.59
N LEU A 23 5.02 -21.26 64.86
CA LEU A 23 4.37 -22.44 65.44
C LEU A 23 2.84 -22.30 65.41
N ASP A 24 2.30 -21.13 65.73
CA ASP A 24 0.87 -20.85 65.64
C ASP A 24 0.36 -20.98 64.20
N ARG A 25 1.11 -20.48 63.21
CA ARG A 25 0.78 -20.65 61.79
C ARG A 25 0.79 -22.11 61.35
N VAL A 26 1.77 -22.90 61.81
CA VAL A 26 1.84 -24.33 61.50
C VAL A 26 0.72 -25.09 62.21
N ALA A 27 0.38 -24.73 63.45
CA ALA A 27 -0.73 -25.33 64.18
C ALA A 27 -2.07 -25.03 63.50
N GLN A 28 -2.30 -23.78 63.05
CA GLN A 28 -3.48 -23.40 62.28
C GLN A 28 -3.56 -24.16 60.95
N ALA A 29 -2.44 -24.33 60.24
CA ALA A 29 -2.39 -25.12 59.00
C ALA A 29 -2.72 -26.60 59.22
N ARG A 30 -2.40 -27.17 60.39
CA ARG A 30 -2.73 -28.56 60.76
C ARG A 30 -4.18 -28.75 61.19
N HIS A 31 -4.81 -27.71 61.74
CA HIS A 31 -6.23 -27.72 62.14
C HIS A 31 -7.16 -27.21 61.05
N ALA A 32 -6.62 -26.76 59.92
CA ALA A 32 -7.39 -26.50 58.72
C ALA A 32 -8.08 -27.81 58.27
N PRO A 33 -9.35 -27.76 57.83
CA PRO A 33 -10.01 -28.92 57.23
C PRO A 33 -9.13 -29.50 56.10
N PRO A 34 -9.18 -30.83 55.86
CA PRO A 34 -8.35 -31.45 54.85
C PRO A 34 -8.52 -30.72 53.50
N PRO A 35 -7.48 -30.65 52.66
CA PRO A 35 -7.60 -30.02 51.36
C PRO A 35 -8.79 -30.65 50.62
N ALA A 36 -9.48 -29.83 49.81
CA ALA A 36 -10.57 -30.17 48.90
C ALA A 36 -10.63 -31.68 48.60
N SER A 37 -11.81 -32.30 48.77
CA SER A 37 -11.99 -33.75 48.59
C SER A 37 -11.23 -34.27 47.35
N SER A 38 -10.65 -35.48 47.38
CA SER A 38 -9.83 -36.00 46.25
C SER A 38 -10.48 -35.77 44.87
N ALA A 39 -11.80 -35.86 44.81
CA ALA A 39 -12.61 -35.58 43.62
C ALA A 39 -12.53 -34.12 43.12
N GLU A 40 -12.51 -33.13 44.03
CA GLU A 40 -12.33 -31.71 43.68
C GLU A 40 -10.90 -31.43 43.17
N ALA A 41 -9.89 -32.05 43.79
CA ALA A 41 -8.51 -31.93 43.33
C ALA A 41 -8.32 -32.52 41.92
N GLU A 42 -8.90 -33.70 41.67
CA GLU A 42 -8.90 -34.33 40.33
C GLU A 42 -9.65 -33.47 39.30
N ALA A 43 -10.82 -32.91 39.66
CA ALA A 43 -11.57 -32.04 38.76
C ALA A 43 -10.82 -30.75 38.40
N VAL A 44 -10.11 -30.15 39.35
CA VAL A 44 -9.24 -28.98 39.11
C VAL A 44 -8.07 -29.36 38.20
N GLN A 45 -7.47 -30.54 38.41
CA GLN A 45 -6.34 -31.00 37.61
C GLN A 45 -6.74 -31.28 36.15
N VAL A 46 -7.94 -31.86 35.92
CA VAL A 46 -8.49 -32.03 34.56
C VAL A 46 -8.69 -30.67 33.88
N ARG A 47 -9.32 -29.71 34.56
CA ARG A 47 -9.51 -28.35 34.00
C ARG A 47 -8.19 -27.63 33.71
N LEU A 48 -7.17 -27.82 34.55
CA LEU A 48 -5.84 -27.26 34.31
C LEU A 48 -5.22 -27.86 33.05
N HIS A 49 -5.28 -29.18 32.88
CA HIS A 49 -4.77 -29.85 31.69
C HIS A 49 -5.51 -29.45 30.42
N GLU A 50 -6.82 -29.27 30.47
CA GLU A 50 -7.64 -28.75 29.36
C GLU A 50 -7.21 -27.32 29.00
N ALA A 51 -7.09 -26.44 29.99
CA ALA A 51 -6.65 -25.06 29.77
C ALA A 51 -5.22 -24.98 29.22
N GLU A 52 -4.30 -25.82 29.69
CA GLU A 52 -2.94 -25.91 29.15
C GLU A 52 -2.93 -26.42 27.70
N ALA A 53 -3.78 -27.39 27.37
CA ALA A 53 -3.91 -27.89 26.00
C ALA A 53 -4.45 -26.80 25.05
N GLU A 54 -5.47 -26.06 25.49
CA GLU A 54 -6.01 -24.92 24.73
C GLU A 54 -4.97 -23.80 24.59
N ASN A 55 -4.25 -23.47 25.66
CA ASN A 55 -3.19 -22.45 25.60
C ASN A 55 -2.07 -22.83 24.63
N ARG A 56 -1.65 -24.11 24.61
CA ARG A 56 -0.69 -24.62 23.62
C ARG A 56 -1.24 -24.48 22.20
N ARG A 57 -2.52 -24.81 21.97
CA ARG A 57 -3.16 -24.69 20.65
C ARG A 57 -3.20 -23.24 20.18
N LEU A 58 -3.68 -22.32 21.02
CA LEU A 58 -3.75 -20.90 20.71
C LEU A 58 -2.36 -20.29 20.48
N SER A 59 -1.36 -20.71 21.26
CA SER A 59 0.03 -20.26 21.07
C SER A 59 0.59 -20.70 19.70
N GLN A 60 0.26 -21.91 19.26
CA GLN A 60 0.65 -22.40 17.93
C GLN A 60 -0.08 -21.64 16.81
N GLU A 61 -1.38 -21.37 16.98
CA GLU A 61 -2.16 -20.56 16.04
C GLU A 61 -1.62 -19.13 15.93
N LEU A 62 -1.29 -18.49 17.05
CA LEU A 62 -0.66 -17.16 17.08
C LEU A 62 0.71 -17.15 16.41
N ALA A 63 1.55 -18.16 16.66
CA ALA A 63 2.84 -18.28 15.98
C ALA A 63 2.68 -18.43 14.47
N ALA A 64 1.73 -19.25 14.02
CA ALA A 64 1.42 -19.40 12.60
C ALA A 64 0.87 -18.10 11.98
N LEU A 65 0.02 -17.37 12.71
CA LEU A 65 -0.50 -16.08 12.27
C LEU A 65 0.61 -15.03 12.15
N HIS A 66 1.48 -14.91 13.15
CA HIS A 66 2.63 -14.02 13.11
C HIS A 66 3.58 -14.36 11.95
N GLN A 67 3.81 -15.65 11.68
CA GLN A 67 4.62 -16.05 10.54
C GLN A 67 4.00 -15.62 9.22
N ARG A 68 2.69 -15.82 9.04
CA ARG A 68 1.96 -15.36 7.84
C ARG A 68 2.02 -13.84 7.71
N GLN A 69 1.79 -13.11 8.81
CA GLN A 69 1.88 -11.64 8.82
C GLN A 69 3.27 -11.15 8.45
N ALA A 70 4.32 -11.75 9.02
CA ALA A 70 5.71 -11.42 8.70
C ALA A 70 6.01 -11.63 7.20
N THR A 71 5.56 -12.75 6.61
CA THR A 71 5.67 -12.98 5.16
C THR A 71 4.93 -11.91 4.37
N THR A 72 3.67 -11.63 4.71
CA THR A 72 2.87 -10.62 3.98
C THR A 72 3.47 -9.22 4.07
N LEU A 73 4.02 -8.84 5.23
CA LEU A 73 4.68 -7.55 5.40
C LEU A 73 5.96 -7.48 4.56
N SER A 74 6.78 -8.53 4.59
CA SER A 74 7.98 -8.62 3.75
C SER A 74 7.65 -8.51 2.25
N ASP A 75 6.60 -9.18 1.79
CA ASP A 75 6.16 -9.12 0.39
C ASP A 75 5.65 -7.71 0.02
N CYS A 76 4.89 -7.08 0.91
CA CYS A 76 4.43 -5.70 0.73
C CYS A 76 5.60 -4.71 0.69
N GLU A 77 6.57 -4.83 1.58
CA GLU A 77 7.77 -3.99 1.62
C GLU A 77 8.60 -4.15 0.34
N ALA A 78 8.78 -5.38 -0.15
CA ALA A 78 9.47 -5.65 -1.41
C ALA A 78 8.77 -5.00 -2.60
N ARG A 79 7.44 -5.14 -2.70
CA ARG A 79 6.64 -4.50 -3.77
C ARG A 79 6.69 -2.98 -3.70
N LEU A 80 6.70 -2.40 -2.51
CA LEU A 80 6.82 -0.95 -2.32
C LEU A 80 8.21 -0.46 -2.77
N ALA A 81 9.27 -1.17 -2.39
CA ALA A 81 10.64 -0.84 -2.80
C ALA A 81 10.78 -0.89 -4.34
N GLU A 82 10.25 -1.94 -4.97
CA GLU A 82 10.25 -2.10 -6.42
C GLU A 82 9.46 -0.98 -7.13
N ALA A 83 8.26 -0.65 -6.63
CA ALA A 83 7.45 0.44 -7.18
C ALA A 83 8.16 1.79 -7.04
N HIS A 84 8.82 2.04 -5.91
CA HIS A 84 9.59 3.27 -5.69
C HIS A 84 10.77 3.38 -6.67
N GLN A 85 11.52 2.29 -6.88
CA GLN A 85 12.61 2.26 -7.85
C GLN A 85 12.12 2.55 -9.28
N ARG A 86 10.98 1.98 -9.69
CA ARG A 86 10.37 2.29 -10.99
C ARG A 86 9.98 3.77 -11.13
N LEU A 87 9.35 4.34 -10.10
CA LEU A 87 8.99 5.77 -10.11
C LEU A 87 10.22 6.67 -10.25
N VAL A 88 11.32 6.34 -9.56
CA VAL A 88 12.59 7.07 -9.69
C VAL A 88 13.15 6.96 -11.10
N ALA A 89 13.16 5.75 -11.69
CA ALA A 89 13.64 5.53 -13.05
C ALA A 89 12.84 6.33 -14.09
N VAL A 90 11.50 6.19 -14.07
CA VAL A 90 10.60 6.95 -14.97
C VAL A 90 10.74 8.46 -14.76
N GLY A 91 10.93 8.92 -13.52
CA GLY A 91 11.19 10.33 -13.23
C GLY A 91 12.49 10.85 -13.83
N GLN A 92 13.55 10.03 -13.84
CA GLN A 92 14.82 10.37 -14.49
C GLN A 92 14.67 10.41 -16.02
N GLU A 93 13.97 9.45 -16.60
CA GLU A 93 13.69 9.43 -18.05
C GLU A 93 12.86 10.65 -18.48
N ALA A 94 11.82 11.00 -17.72
CA ALA A 94 11.02 12.20 -17.99
C ALA A 94 11.85 13.48 -17.92
N ALA A 95 12.77 13.59 -16.95
CA ALA A 95 13.68 14.74 -16.84
C ALA A 95 14.66 14.80 -18.03
N GLN A 96 15.19 13.65 -18.47
CA GLN A 96 16.06 13.57 -19.66
C GLN A 96 15.31 13.96 -20.94
N LEU A 97 14.08 13.48 -21.13
CA LEU A 97 13.23 13.86 -22.27
C LEU A 97 12.89 15.36 -22.26
N SER A 98 12.58 15.93 -21.09
CA SER A 98 12.35 17.37 -20.96
C SER A 98 13.59 18.17 -21.37
N ALA A 99 14.77 17.80 -20.88
CA ALA A 99 16.02 18.45 -21.24
C ALA A 99 16.33 18.34 -22.75
N ALA A 100 16.10 17.17 -23.35
CA ALA A 100 16.27 16.97 -24.79
C ALA A 100 15.29 17.83 -25.61
N ASN A 101 14.03 17.93 -25.18
CA ASN A 101 13.03 18.78 -25.83
C ASN A 101 13.38 20.28 -25.71
N GLU A 102 13.88 20.73 -24.56
CA GLU A 102 14.37 22.10 -24.38
C GLU A 102 15.55 22.41 -25.31
N ALA A 103 16.51 21.50 -25.41
CA ALA A 103 17.66 21.63 -26.32
C ALA A 103 17.21 21.67 -27.79
N LEU A 104 16.26 20.83 -28.19
CA LEU A 104 15.69 20.85 -29.54
C LEU A 104 14.94 22.15 -29.84
N ALA A 105 14.15 22.64 -28.87
CA ALA A 105 13.45 23.91 -29.01
C ALA A 105 14.43 25.09 -29.14
N GLU A 106 15.55 25.06 -28.43
CA GLU A 106 16.63 26.05 -28.57
C GLU A 106 17.31 25.98 -29.94
N ALA A 107 17.65 24.77 -30.41
CA ALA A 107 18.23 24.55 -31.73
C ALA A 107 17.30 25.04 -32.86
N ASN A 108 15.99 24.76 -32.75
CA ASN A 108 14.99 25.24 -33.70
C ASN A 108 14.90 26.77 -33.72
N ARG A 109 14.92 27.43 -32.54
CA ARG A 109 14.96 28.90 -32.46
C ARG A 109 16.21 29.48 -33.13
N ALA A 110 17.38 28.87 -32.88
CA ALA A 110 18.64 29.30 -33.48
C ALA A 110 18.63 29.12 -35.01
N PHE A 111 18.09 28.02 -35.52
CA PHE A 111 17.96 27.75 -36.94
C PHE A 111 17.01 28.74 -37.64
N VAL A 112 15.86 29.06 -37.04
CA VAL A 112 14.92 30.06 -37.56
C VAL A 112 15.57 31.45 -37.60
N ALA A 113 16.35 31.82 -36.56
CA ALA A 113 17.10 33.07 -36.54
C ALA A 113 18.16 33.13 -37.65
N ALA A 114 18.94 32.06 -37.83
CA ALA A 114 19.97 31.97 -38.88
C ALA A 114 19.40 32.00 -40.31
N GLN A 115 18.20 31.43 -40.54
CA GLN A 115 17.53 31.52 -41.84
C GLN A 115 17.13 32.95 -42.22
N GLY A 116 16.88 33.83 -41.26
CA GLY A 116 16.57 35.25 -41.51
C GLY A 116 17.76 36.06 -42.01
N GLU A 117 18.99 35.61 -41.76
CA GLU A 117 20.25 36.31 -42.08
C GLU A 117 21.10 35.60 -43.16
N GLY A 118 20.68 34.41 -43.59
CA GLY A 118 21.44 33.53 -44.50
C GLY A 118 22.23 32.50 -43.71
N ALA A 119 21.68 31.28 -43.57
CA ALA A 119 22.21 30.25 -42.70
C ALA A 119 23.61 29.79 -43.13
N SER A 120 24.56 29.75 -42.20
CA SER A 120 25.90 29.22 -42.45
C SER A 120 25.87 27.68 -42.50
N GLN A 121 26.88 27.05 -43.12
CA GLN A 121 27.02 25.59 -43.09
C GLN A 121 27.11 25.02 -41.66
N ASP A 122 27.61 25.80 -40.70
CA ASP A 122 27.73 25.36 -39.31
C ASP A 122 26.36 25.37 -38.59
N ASP A 123 25.45 26.28 -38.96
CA ASP A 123 24.08 26.29 -38.43
C ASP A 123 23.28 25.10 -38.97
N ILE A 124 23.46 24.76 -40.24
CA ILE A 124 22.87 23.56 -40.85
C ILE A 124 23.43 22.29 -40.18
N ARG A 125 24.74 22.22 -39.93
CA ARG A 125 25.36 21.08 -39.23
C ARG A 125 24.80 20.94 -37.80
N ARG A 126 24.69 22.03 -37.04
CA ARG A 126 24.08 21.99 -35.69
C ARG A 126 22.62 21.55 -35.71
N ALA A 127 21.83 22.02 -36.67
CA ALA A 127 20.43 21.62 -36.79
C ALA A 127 20.30 20.11 -37.07
N LEU A 128 21.11 19.57 -37.98
CA LEU A 128 21.12 18.14 -38.29
C LEU A 128 21.64 17.29 -37.11
N GLU A 129 22.63 17.77 -36.38
CA GLU A 129 23.12 17.11 -35.16
C GLU A 129 22.04 17.06 -34.08
N ALA A 130 21.32 18.17 -33.85
CA ALA A 130 20.21 18.22 -32.92
C ALA A 130 19.04 17.31 -33.35
N GLU A 131 18.74 17.24 -34.65
CA GLU A 131 17.71 16.33 -35.19
C GLU A 131 18.10 14.86 -34.98
N ILE A 132 19.33 14.47 -35.30
CA ILE A 132 19.83 13.12 -35.07
C ILE A 132 19.76 12.75 -33.59
N GLU A 133 20.13 13.67 -32.69
CA GLU A 133 20.06 13.43 -31.25
C GLU A 133 18.62 13.27 -30.78
N SER A 134 17.68 14.07 -31.30
CA SER A 134 16.25 13.92 -30.98
C SER A 134 15.67 12.59 -31.46
N LEU A 135 16.06 12.13 -32.65
CA LEU A 135 15.63 10.84 -33.20
C LEU A 135 16.22 9.67 -32.41
N ARG A 136 17.46 9.79 -31.93
CA ARG A 136 18.09 8.79 -31.05
C ARG A 136 17.39 8.72 -29.70
N ALA A 137 17.08 9.85 -29.09
CA ALA A 137 16.35 9.91 -27.83
C ALA A 137 14.94 9.29 -27.96
N ALA A 138 14.21 9.63 -29.03
CA ALA A 138 12.92 9.03 -29.33
C ALA A 138 13.01 7.51 -29.50
N ARG A 139 14.01 7.03 -30.25
CA ARG A 139 14.22 5.59 -30.45
C ARG A 139 14.61 4.85 -29.17
N ALA A 140 15.39 5.48 -28.29
CA ALA A 140 15.75 4.91 -27.00
C ALA A 140 14.50 4.76 -26.09
N ALA A 141 13.63 5.76 -26.06
CA ALA A 141 12.36 5.71 -25.34
C ALA A 141 11.43 4.61 -25.88
N GLU A 142 11.31 4.47 -27.21
CA GLU A 142 10.53 3.38 -27.83
C GLU A 142 11.06 2.00 -27.43
N VAL A 143 12.38 1.81 -27.40
CA VAL A 143 13.00 0.54 -27.01
C VAL A 143 12.78 0.24 -25.52
N ALA A 144 12.89 1.26 -24.65
CA ALA A 144 12.60 1.13 -23.22
C ALA A 144 11.13 0.72 -23.00
N GLN A 145 10.19 1.41 -23.65
CA GLN A 145 8.76 1.09 -23.58
C GLN A 145 8.46 -0.33 -24.09
N MET A 146 9.10 -0.75 -25.18
CA MET A 146 8.97 -2.12 -25.69
C MET A 146 9.48 -3.15 -24.67
N GLY A 147 10.58 -2.85 -23.98
CA GLY A 147 11.10 -3.67 -22.89
C GLY A 147 10.12 -3.81 -21.72
N GLU A 148 9.51 -2.71 -21.29
CA GLU A 148 8.49 -2.73 -20.24
C GLU A 148 7.27 -3.59 -20.62
N ILE A 149 6.84 -3.51 -21.89
CA ILE A 149 5.74 -4.34 -22.41
C ILE A 149 6.13 -5.82 -22.37
N VAL A 150 7.33 -6.18 -22.82
CA VAL A 150 7.81 -7.57 -22.79
C VAL A 150 7.90 -8.08 -21.34
N ASP A 151 8.47 -7.31 -20.43
CA ASP A 151 8.55 -7.67 -19.01
C ASP A 151 7.17 -7.82 -18.35
N ALA A 152 6.18 -7.04 -18.79
CA ALA A 152 4.81 -7.17 -18.33
C ALA A 152 4.15 -8.45 -18.89
N LEU A 153 4.38 -8.76 -20.16
CA LEU A 153 3.89 -9.99 -20.80
C LEU A 153 4.51 -11.24 -20.17
N ASP A 154 5.83 -11.25 -19.93
CA ASP A 154 6.52 -12.36 -19.26
C ASP A 154 5.96 -12.58 -17.85
N ARG A 155 5.71 -11.51 -17.10
CA ARG A 155 5.04 -11.61 -15.78
C ARG A 155 3.61 -12.14 -15.86
N MET A 156 2.87 -11.85 -16.93
CA MET A 156 1.53 -12.42 -17.13
C MET A 156 1.57 -13.91 -17.52
N ILE A 157 2.63 -14.34 -18.20
CA ILE A 157 2.82 -15.73 -18.61
C ILE A 157 3.37 -16.59 -17.46
N ASP A 158 4.35 -16.07 -16.71
CA ASP A 158 5.06 -16.79 -15.65
C ASP A 158 4.44 -16.59 -14.25
N GLY A 159 3.56 -15.60 -14.08
CA GLY A 159 2.90 -15.32 -12.82
C GLY A 159 1.81 -16.36 -12.50
N PRO A 160 1.90 -17.14 -11.41
CA PRO A 160 0.76 -17.91 -10.96
C PRO A 160 -0.38 -16.94 -10.60
N ALA A 161 -1.59 -17.26 -11.05
CA ALA A 161 -2.79 -16.55 -10.64
C ALA A 161 -2.80 -16.41 -9.10
N PRO A 162 -3.10 -15.22 -8.56
CA PRO A 162 -3.14 -15.03 -7.12
C PRO A 162 -4.07 -16.10 -6.53
N PRO A 163 -3.66 -16.79 -5.45
CA PRO A 163 -4.53 -17.77 -4.81
C PRO A 163 -5.83 -17.05 -4.46
N ALA A 164 -6.93 -17.48 -5.07
CA ALA A 164 -8.26 -17.03 -4.70
C ALA A 164 -8.36 -17.18 -3.16
N PRO A 165 -8.90 -16.19 -2.43
CA PRO A 165 -9.06 -16.30 -1.00
C PRO A 165 -10.01 -17.46 -0.71
N ALA A 166 -9.44 -18.62 -0.40
CA ALA A 166 -10.14 -19.69 0.27
C ALA A 166 -10.50 -19.17 1.66
N ASP A 167 -11.80 -19.15 1.96
CA ASP A 167 -12.43 -18.69 3.20
C ASP A 167 -12.74 -17.18 3.33
N ALA A 168 -13.20 -16.54 2.25
CA ALA A 168 -14.15 -15.44 2.44
C ALA A 168 -15.52 -16.05 2.85
N PRO A 169 -16.09 -15.72 4.02
CA PRO A 169 -17.46 -16.14 4.35
C PRO A 169 -18.42 -15.61 3.27
N PRO A 170 -19.51 -16.35 2.93
CA PRO A 170 -20.40 -15.93 1.86
C PRO A 170 -20.93 -14.53 2.18
N ALA A 171 -20.56 -13.57 1.33
CA ALA A 171 -21.16 -12.24 1.36
C ALA A 171 -22.68 -12.45 1.28
N MET A 172 -23.38 -11.98 2.30
CA MET A 172 -24.83 -11.92 2.26
C MET A 172 -25.21 -11.07 1.05
N VAL A 173 -25.73 -11.72 0.02
CA VAL A 173 -26.34 -11.07 -1.12
C VAL A 173 -27.58 -10.37 -0.56
N GLU A 174 -27.45 -9.08 -0.24
CA GLU A 174 -28.62 -8.21 -0.15
C GLU A 174 -29.30 -8.28 -1.51
N THR A 175 -30.47 -8.90 -1.52
CA THR A 175 -31.35 -8.93 -2.68
C THR A 175 -31.70 -7.47 -3.00
N PRO A 176 -31.41 -6.95 -4.21
CA PRO A 176 -31.79 -5.58 -4.52
C PRO A 176 -33.32 -5.50 -4.51
N ALA A 177 -33.84 -4.60 -3.68
CA ALA A 177 -35.25 -4.25 -3.65
C ALA A 177 -35.72 -3.85 -5.07
N PRO A 178 -36.98 -4.15 -5.45
CA PRO A 178 -37.49 -3.79 -6.77
C PRO A 178 -37.50 -2.26 -6.94
N PRO A 179 -37.22 -1.74 -8.15
CA PRO A 179 -37.15 -0.31 -8.38
C PRO A 179 -38.53 0.32 -8.27
N GLU A 180 -38.68 1.27 -7.34
CA GLU A 180 -39.81 2.19 -7.35
C GLU A 180 -39.76 3.04 -8.62
N ALA A 181 -40.87 3.00 -9.37
CA ALA A 181 -41.06 3.71 -10.61
C ALA A 181 -41.11 5.23 -10.37
N ALA A 182 -39.97 5.90 -10.60
CA ALA A 182 -39.94 7.33 -10.83
C ALA A 182 -40.49 7.61 -12.25
N THR A 183 -41.76 8.00 -12.30
CA THR A 183 -42.38 8.60 -13.49
C THR A 183 -41.69 9.92 -13.81
N LEU A 184 -40.88 9.94 -14.86
CA LEU A 184 -40.54 11.16 -15.59
C LEU A 184 -41.22 11.11 -16.95
N ALA A 185 -42.32 11.87 -17.03
CA ALA A 185 -42.93 12.26 -18.29
C ALA A 185 -41.97 13.18 -19.03
N GLY A 186 -41.51 12.73 -20.20
CA GLY A 186 -40.76 13.50 -21.18
C GLY A 186 -41.22 13.04 -22.55
N GLU A 187 -42.19 13.76 -23.10
CA GLU A 187 -42.88 13.48 -24.35
C GLU A 187 -41.91 13.46 -25.54
N ALA A 188 -42.11 12.45 -26.39
CA ALA A 188 -41.47 12.31 -27.69
C ALA A 188 -41.95 13.40 -28.66
N ARG A 189 -41.02 13.95 -29.44
CA ARG A 189 -41.32 14.54 -30.75
C ARG A 189 -40.36 13.97 -31.79
N GLU A 190 -40.92 13.13 -32.65
CA GLU A 190 -40.42 12.84 -33.99
C GLU A 190 -40.31 14.14 -34.80
N ASP A 191 -39.32 14.26 -35.69
CA ASP A 191 -39.56 14.64 -37.09
C ASP A 191 -38.26 14.67 -37.93
N GLY A 192 -38.29 13.83 -38.98
CA GLY A 192 -37.77 13.97 -40.36
C GLY A 192 -36.44 14.66 -40.73
N PRO A 193 -35.69 14.14 -41.73
CA PRO A 193 -34.52 14.82 -42.27
C PRO A 193 -34.94 15.88 -43.32
N PRO A 194 -34.27 17.05 -43.41
CA PRO A 194 -34.54 17.98 -44.50
C PRO A 194 -33.66 17.72 -45.73
N GLU A 195 -34.36 17.58 -46.86
CA GLU A 195 -33.87 17.57 -48.23
C GLU A 195 -33.54 19.01 -48.70
N ALA A 196 -32.76 19.10 -49.79
CA ALA A 196 -32.16 20.31 -50.34
C ALA A 196 -33.15 21.33 -50.98
N ALA A 197 -32.83 22.63 -50.92
CA ALA A 197 -33.15 23.68 -51.91
C ALA A 197 -32.34 24.95 -51.55
N GLU A 198 -31.30 25.33 -52.28
CA GLU A 198 -31.28 26.19 -53.48
C GLU A 198 -31.63 27.68 -53.25
N LEU A 199 -30.76 28.53 -53.83
CA LEU A 199 -30.98 29.87 -54.38
C LEU A 199 -31.00 31.12 -53.47
N ALA A 200 -29.85 31.82 -53.55
CA ALA A 200 -29.72 33.15 -54.16
C ALA A 200 -29.99 34.43 -53.34
N GLY A 201 -29.02 35.34 -53.51
CA GLY A 201 -29.16 36.79 -53.34
C GLY A 201 -28.91 37.27 -51.92
N ASP A 202 -28.33 38.43 -51.67
CA ASP A 202 -27.95 39.56 -52.51
C ASP A 202 -27.27 40.58 -51.57
N GLY A 203 -26.45 41.46 -52.14
CA GLY A 203 -26.06 42.73 -51.52
C GLY A 203 -24.91 42.67 -50.51
N ALA A 204 -23.74 43.23 -50.83
CA ALA A 204 -23.44 44.66 -50.66
C ALA A 204 -23.21 44.97 -49.16
N THR A 205 -22.10 45.52 -48.67
CA THR A 205 -21.12 46.49 -49.19
C THR A 205 -20.03 46.63 -48.11
N LEU A 206 -18.75 46.56 -48.48
CA LEU A 206 -17.77 47.66 -48.52
C LEU A 206 -17.33 48.26 -47.17
N ASP A 207 -16.02 48.13 -46.97
CA ASP A 207 -15.04 49.17 -46.64
C ASP A 207 -15.08 49.96 -45.32
N GLY A 208 -13.86 50.16 -44.82
CA GLY A 208 -13.48 51.03 -43.70
C GLY A 208 -12.17 50.54 -43.07
N GLU A 209 -11.08 50.45 -43.84
CA GLU A 209 -10.01 51.46 -43.91
C GLU A 209 -9.47 51.96 -42.55
N ARG A 210 -8.20 51.58 -42.31
CA ARG A 210 -7.06 52.44 -41.93
C ARG A 210 -7.31 53.60 -40.96
N GLY A 211 -6.65 53.50 -39.80
CA GLY A 211 -6.13 54.60 -38.99
C GLY A 211 -4.87 54.11 -38.29
#